data_AF-A0A966JIF8-F1
#
_entry.id   AF-A0A966JIF8-F1
#
_cell.length_a   1.000
_cell.length_b   1.000
_cell.length_c   1.000
_cell.angle_alpha   90.00
_cell.angle_beta   90.00
_cell.angle_gamma   90.00
#
_symmetry.space_group_name_H-M   'P 1'
#
loop_
_entity.id
_entity.type
_entity.pdbx_description
1 polymer ?
#
loop_
_entity_poly.entity_id
_entity_poly.type
_entity_poly.pdbx_seq_one_letter_code
_entity_poly.pdbx_strand_id
1 'polypeptide(L)'
;VTHIWYFKGVPSRLGYLLDLAPKDLEKVIYFAAYMITVVDTEAREEDMPQLEKKLANDRKKIETRRDNDLDVRTKKLEADLAELEAEDAKSDVKRKVRESAERELKAIRDRSERELDRLESVWTRFKNLKVQDLEGDENLYREMRDRYGMYFKGDMGAAAIKHRLETFDLETEHKMLTDLSENGKGAKKTRAIKRLKVVNAFLTTSNKPASMVLDCVPVIPPDLRPMVQLDGGRFATSDLNDLYRRVINRNNRLKRLADLGAPEIIVNNEKRMLQEAVDALFDNGRRGRPVTGPGNRALKSLSDMLKGKQGRFRQNLLGKRVDYSGRSVIVVGPQLKLHQCGLPKQMALELFKPFVMKRLVDLNHAQNI
;
A
#
# COMPACT_ATOMS: atom_id res chain seq x y z
N VAL A 1 0.90 6.64 6.76
CA VAL A 1 1.04 5.29 6.16
C VAL A 1 -0.11 4.41 6.60
N THR A 2 -0.67 3.53 5.76
CA THR A 2 -1.74 2.61 6.18
C THR A 2 -1.19 1.44 6.96
N HIS A 3 -1.88 0.94 7.98
CA HIS A 3 -1.45 -0.27 8.68
C HIS A 3 -1.85 -1.54 7.90
N ILE A 4 -0.86 -2.37 7.55
CA ILE A 4 -1.01 -3.49 6.60
C ILE A 4 -2.09 -4.51 6.98
N TRP A 5 -2.34 -4.76 8.27
CA TRP A 5 -3.40 -5.68 8.71
C TRP A 5 -4.80 -5.27 8.27
N TYR A 6 -5.12 -3.98 8.22
CA TYR A 6 -6.45 -3.52 7.79
C TYR A 6 -6.60 -3.50 6.27
N PHE A 7 -5.49 -3.44 5.55
CA PHE A 7 -5.43 -3.43 4.09
C PHE A 7 -5.33 -4.85 3.50
N LYS A 8 -4.27 -5.62 3.81
CA LYS A 8 -4.02 -7.00 3.33
C LYS A 8 -4.60 -8.09 4.25
N GLY A 9 -5.31 -7.73 5.31
CA GLY A 9 -6.17 -8.68 6.01
C GLY A 9 -7.18 -9.29 5.05
N VAL A 10 -7.50 -10.57 5.19
CA VAL A 10 -8.56 -11.22 4.40
C VAL A 10 -9.71 -11.52 5.35
N PRO A 11 -10.88 -10.87 5.22
CA PRO A 11 -11.20 -9.80 4.26
C PRO A 11 -10.54 -8.44 4.63
N SER A 12 -10.35 -7.57 3.62
CA SER A 12 -9.79 -6.23 3.80
C SER A 12 -10.78 -5.35 4.55
N ARG A 13 -10.37 -4.80 5.70
CA ARG A 13 -11.23 -3.95 6.54
C ARG A 13 -11.45 -2.59 5.87
N LEU A 14 -10.39 -2.03 5.31
CA LEU A 14 -10.46 -0.80 4.50
C LEU A 14 -11.31 -1.00 3.24
N GLY A 15 -11.12 -2.13 2.54
CA GLY A 15 -11.92 -2.44 1.35
C GLY A 15 -13.41 -2.59 1.65
N TYR A 16 -13.78 -3.20 2.78
CA TYR A 16 -15.18 -3.30 3.19
C TYR A 16 -15.78 -1.97 3.65
N LEU A 17 -15.00 -1.15 4.35
CA LEU A 17 -15.47 0.14 4.81
C LEU A 17 -15.74 1.08 3.63
N LEU A 18 -14.76 1.23 2.73
CA LEU A 18 -14.84 2.13 1.58
C LEU A 18 -15.53 1.51 0.36
N ASP A 19 -16.03 0.28 0.44
CA ASP A 19 -16.54 -0.49 -0.72
C ASP A 19 -15.55 -0.66 -1.90
N LEU A 20 -14.25 -0.49 -1.66
CA LEU A 20 -13.22 -0.61 -2.68
C LEU A 20 -12.71 -2.05 -2.82
N ALA A 21 -12.45 -2.46 -4.05
CA ALA A 21 -11.78 -3.73 -4.30
C ALA A 21 -10.35 -3.70 -3.74
N PRO A 22 -9.82 -4.81 -3.18
CA PRO A 22 -8.47 -4.83 -2.61
C PRO A 22 -7.36 -4.47 -3.60
N LYS A 23 -7.53 -4.80 -4.89
CA LYS A 23 -6.56 -4.45 -5.95
C LYS A 23 -6.53 -2.95 -6.23
N ASP A 24 -7.68 -2.31 -6.14
CA ASP A 24 -7.85 -0.89 -6.39
C ASP A 24 -7.32 -0.07 -5.23
N LEU A 25 -7.60 -0.51 -4.01
CA LEU A 25 -7.02 0.04 -2.79
C LEU A 25 -5.48 -0.08 -2.78
N GLU A 26 -4.94 -1.17 -3.34
CA GLU A 26 -3.50 -1.34 -3.54
C GLU A 26 -2.93 -0.29 -4.50
N LYS A 27 -3.59 -0.02 -5.62
CA LYS A 27 -3.12 1.01 -6.56
C LYS A 27 -3.04 2.39 -5.89
N VAL A 28 -4.03 2.75 -5.07
CA VAL A 28 -4.02 4.03 -4.35
C VAL A 28 -2.90 4.07 -3.32
N ILE A 29 -2.84 3.11 -2.39
CA ILE A 29 -1.90 3.12 -1.26
C ILE A 29 -0.43 3.17 -1.73
N TYR A 30 -0.11 2.49 -2.84
CA TYR A 30 1.26 2.43 -3.38
C TYR A 30 1.49 3.36 -4.57
N PHE A 31 0.75 4.47 -4.66
CA PHE A 31 1.02 5.57 -5.60
C PHE A 31 0.98 5.15 -7.08
N ALA A 32 0.10 4.22 -7.45
CA ALA A 32 -0.12 3.80 -8.83
C ALA A 32 -1.41 4.38 -9.44
N ALA A 33 -2.32 4.92 -8.63
CA ALA A 33 -3.52 5.62 -9.08
C ALA A 33 -3.91 6.72 -8.11
N TYR A 34 -4.47 7.82 -8.65
CA TYR A 34 -5.14 8.86 -7.89
C TYR A 34 -6.50 8.35 -7.41
N MET A 35 -6.93 8.80 -6.23
CA MET A 35 -8.30 8.65 -5.77
C MET A 35 -8.92 10.04 -5.61
N ILE A 36 -10.10 10.23 -6.18
CA ILE A 36 -10.84 11.48 -6.04
C ILE A 36 -11.38 11.57 -4.61
N THR A 37 -10.96 12.60 -3.87
CA THR A 37 -11.33 12.82 -2.47
C THR A 37 -12.48 13.81 -2.32
N VAL A 38 -12.57 14.79 -3.22
CA VAL A 38 -13.61 15.83 -3.22
C VAL A 38 -14.08 16.10 -4.64
N VAL A 39 -15.39 16.27 -4.81
CA VAL A 39 -16.00 16.79 -6.03
C VAL A 39 -17.02 17.84 -5.60
N ASP A 40 -16.88 19.07 -6.07
CA ASP A 40 -17.86 20.12 -5.92
C ASP A 40 -18.91 19.96 -7.03
N THR A 41 -20.02 19.33 -6.68
CA THR A 41 -21.10 19.06 -7.64
C THR A 41 -21.87 20.32 -7.99
N GLU A 42 -22.03 21.25 -7.05
CA GLU A 42 -22.81 22.47 -7.23
C GLU A 42 -22.10 23.42 -8.20
N ALA A 43 -20.83 23.74 -7.92
CA ALA A 43 -20.04 24.60 -8.81
C ALA A 43 -19.87 23.97 -10.20
N ARG A 44 -19.72 22.64 -10.27
CA ARG A 44 -19.63 21.93 -11.55
C ARG A 44 -20.91 22.10 -12.37
N GLU A 45 -22.08 21.92 -11.76
CA GLU A 45 -23.37 22.02 -12.44
C GLU A 45 -23.67 23.45 -12.91
N GLU A 46 -23.35 24.45 -12.11
CA GLU A 46 -23.50 25.87 -12.45
C GLU A 46 -22.66 26.26 -13.68
N ASP A 47 -21.38 25.87 -13.69
CA ASP A 47 -20.45 26.24 -14.77
C ASP A 47 -20.52 25.31 -16.00
N MET A 48 -21.29 24.20 -15.95
CA MET A 48 -21.37 23.23 -17.05
C MET A 48 -21.60 23.85 -18.44
N PRO A 49 -22.55 24.79 -18.64
CA PRO A 49 -22.78 25.39 -19.96
C PRO A 49 -21.54 26.15 -20.48
N GLN A 50 -20.81 26.82 -19.59
CA GLN A 50 -19.60 27.56 -19.96
C GLN A 50 -18.47 26.59 -20.33
N LEU A 51 -18.33 25.50 -19.56
CA LEU A 51 -17.33 24.46 -19.81
C LEU A 51 -17.60 23.72 -21.13
N GLU A 52 -18.86 23.40 -21.45
CA GLU A 52 -19.25 22.78 -22.72
C GLU A 52 -18.93 23.70 -23.92
N LYS A 53 -19.20 25.00 -23.78
CA LYS A 53 -18.84 25.99 -24.81
C LYS A 53 -17.32 26.08 -25.00
N LYS A 54 -16.55 26.05 -23.90
CA LYS A 54 -15.07 26.06 -23.96
C LYS A 54 -14.54 24.81 -24.65
N LEU A 55 -15.08 23.63 -24.34
CA LEU A 55 -14.74 22.37 -25.00
C LEU A 55 -15.01 22.43 -26.50
N ALA A 56 -16.18 22.93 -26.91
CA ALA A 56 -16.55 23.06 -28.32
C ALA A 56 -15.57 23.99 -29.07
N ASN A 57 -15.16 25.09 -28.43
CA ASN A 57 -14.16 25.99 -29.00
C ASN A 57 -12.78 25.33 -29.14
N ASP A 58 -12.33 24.58 -28.14
CA ASP A 58 -11.06 23.85 -28.19
C ASP A 58 -11.08 22.78 -29.28
N ARG A 59 -12.17 22.02 -29.40
CA ARG A 59 -12.40 21.06 -30.50
C ARG A 59 -12.32 21.74 -31.86
N LYS A 60 -13.04 22.86 -32.03
CA LYS A 60 -13.03 23.62 -33.29
C LYS A 60 -11.62 24.12 -33.65
N LYS A 61 -10.81 24.55 -32.68
CA LYS A 61 -9.42 24.96 -32.92
C LYS A 61 -8.57 23.80 -33.45
N ILE A 62 -8.72 22.60 -32.87
CA ILE A 62 -7.99 21.40 -33.31
C ILE A 62 -8.42 21.01 -34.73
N GLU A 63 -9.73 21.00 -35.00
CA GLU A 63 -10.28 20.71 -36.33
C GLU A 63 -9.81 21.74 -37.38
N THR A 64 -9.86 23.03 -37.06
CA THR A 64 -9.39 24.09 -37.98
C THR A 64 -7.90 23.97 -38.27
N ARG A 65 -7.08 23.68 -37.24
CA ARG A 65 -5.64 23.46 -37.41
C ARG A 65 -5.37 22.24 -38.29
N ARG A 66 -6.07 21.12 -38.05
CA ARG A 66 -5.99 19.91 -38.88
C ARG A 66 -6.31 20.22 -40.33
N ASP A 67 -7.41 20.93 -40.59
CA ASP A 67 -7.87 21.22 -41.95
C ASP A 67 -6.88 22.13 -42.68
N ASN A 68 -6.31 23.11 -41.99
CA ASN A 68 -5.24 23.96 -42.53
C ASN A 68 -3.96 23.16 -42.84
N ASP A 69 -3.51 22.30 -41.93
CA ASP A 69 -2.31 21.47 -42.12
C ASP A 69 -2.48 20.49 -43.29
N LEU A 70 -3.69 19.92 -43.43
CA LEU A 70 -4.04 19.06 -44.56
C LEU A 70 -4.09 19.84 -45.88
N ASP A 71 -4.69 21.03 -45.91
CA ASP A 71 -4.75 21.89 -47.09
C ASP A 71 -3.34 22.29 -47.56
N VAL A 72 -2.50 22.78 -46.64
CA VAL A 72 -1.10 23.14 -46.93
C VAL A 72 -0.32 21.95 -47.47
N ARG A 73 -0.46 20.77 -46.84
CA ARG A 73 0.28 19.58 -47.29
C ARG A 73 -0.21 19.05 -48.64
N THR A 74 -1.51 19.15 -48.90
CA THR A 74 -2.13 18.74 -50.16
C THR A 74 -1.68 19.67 -51.29
N LYS A 75 -1.70 20.99 -51.09
CA LYS A 75 -1.15 21.97 -52.05
C LYS A 75 0.32 21.73 -52.35
N LYS A 76 1.11 21.40 -51.32
CA LYS A 76 2.52 21.04 -51.50
C LYS A 76 2.68 19.76 -52.33
N LEU A 77 1.88 18.73 -52.07
CA LEU A 77 1.90 17.50 -52.89
C LEU A 77 1.55 17.79 -54.36
N GLU A 78 0.55 18.62 -54.62
CA GLU A 78 0.19 19.03 -55.98
C GLU A 78 1.33 19.78 -56.68
N ALA A 79 2.00 20.70 -55.97
CA ALA A 79 3.18 21.41 -56.48
C ALA A 79 4.36 20.46 -56.75
N ASP A 80 4.70 19.58 -55.80
CA ASP A 80 5.77 18.59 -55.94
C ASP A 80 5.51 17.65 -57.13
N LEU A 81 4.25 17.25 -57.36
CA LEU A 81 3.89 16.41 -58.51
C LEU A 81 3.95 17.18 -59.83
N ALA A 82 3.54 18.45 -59.85
CA ALA A 82 3.61 19.30 -61.04
C ALA A 82 5.07 19.58 -61.45
N GLU A 83 5.98 19.81 -60.50
CA GLU A 83 7.42 19.94 -60.76
C GLU A 83 8.00 18.63 -61.34
N LEU A 84 7.67 17.48 -60.75
CA LEU A 84 8.11 16.18 -61.26
C LEU A 84 7.49 15.82 -62.63
N GLU A 85 6.33 16.38 -62.96
CA GLU A 85 5.73 16.30 -64.29
C GLU A 85 6.47 17.19 -65.30
N ALA A 86 6.84 18.40 -64.92
CA ALA A 86 7.63 19.32 -65.75
C ALA A 86 9.06 18.79 -66.02
N GLU A 87 9.66 18.06 -65.07
CA GLU A 87 10.98 17.44 -65.20
C GLU A 87 10.97 16.06 -65.92
N ASP A 88 9.81 15.63 -66.42
CA ASP A 88 9.61 14.33 -67.09
C ASP A 88 10.10 13.11 -66.26
N ALA A 89 9.93 13.21 -64.94
CA ALA A 89 10.38 12.18 -64.00
C ALA A 89 9.63 10.85 -64.20
N LYS A 90 10.35 9.73 -64.01
CA LYS A 90 9.81 8.37 -64.15
C LYS A 90 8.56 8.16 -63.26
N SER A 91 7.60 7.37 -63.77
CA SER A 91 6.35 7.05 -63.06
C SER A 91 6.56 6.45 -61.66
N ASP A 92 7.62 5.66 -61.45
CA ASP A 92 7.96 5.10 -60.14
C ASP A 92 8.36 6.19 -59.11
N VAL A 93 8.99 7.28 -59.56
CA VAL A 93 9.40 8.41 -58.70
C VAL A 93 8.16 9.21 -58.28
N LYS A 94 7.27 9.53 -59.21
CA LYS A 94 5.99 10.20 -58.94
C LYS A 94 5.12 9.39 -57.97
N ARG A 95 5.06 8.06 -58.15
CA ARG A 95 4.36 7.14 -57.24
C ARG A 95 4.93 7.19 -55.82
N LYS A 96 6.26 7.12 -55.66
CA LYS A 96 6.90 7.18 -54.33
C LYS A 96 6.63 8.49 -53.60
N VAL A 97 6.64 9.61 -54.32
CA VAL A 97 6.34 10.93 -53.75
C VAL A 97 4.88 11.02 -53.31
N ARG A 98 3.93 10.52 -54.11
CA ARG A 98 2.52 10.40 -53.73
C ARG A 98 2.33 9.52 -52.50
N GLU A 99 2.92 8.33 -52.48
CA GLU A 99 2.84 7.41 -51.32
C GLU A 99 3.44 8.04 -50.05
N SER A 100 4.54 8.78 -50.15
CA SER A 100 5.14 9.49 -49.01
C SER A 100 4.21 10.59 -48.48
N ALA A 101 3.63 11.39 -49.37
CA ALA A 101 2.70 12.44 -48.98
C ALA A 101 1.39 11.90 -48.41
N GLU A 102 0.86 10.79 -48.94
CA GLU A 102 -0.31 10.11 -48.36
C GLU A 102 -0.02 9.60 -46.94
N ARG A 103 1.18 9.08 -46.68
CA ARG A 103 1.60 8.70 -45.32
C ARG A 103 1.67 9.89 -44.39
N GLU A 104 2.16 11.04 -44.87
CA GLU A 104 2.22 12.27 -44.08
C GLU A 104 0.83 12.85 -43.80
N LEU A 105 -0.06 12.90 -44.80
CA LEU A 105 -1.45 13.31 -44.64
C LEU A 105 -2.19 12.41 -43.64
N LYS A 106 -1.97 11.09 -43.72
CA LYS A 106 -2.49 10.14 -42.73
C LYS A 106 -1.95 10.43 -41.33
N ALA A 107 -0.64 10.66 -41.19
CA ALA A 107 -0.04 10.98 -39.90
C ALA A 107 -0.58 12.28 -39.28
N ILE A 108 -0.92 13.29 -40.10
CA ILE A 108 -1.56 14.54 -39.65
C ILE A 108 -2.98 14.26 -39.14
N ARG A 109 -3.77 13.45 -39.87
CA ARG A 109 -5.12 13.04 -39.43
C ARG A 109 -5.05 12.27 -38.12
N ASP A 110 -4.26 11.21 -38.08
CA ASP A 110 -4.13 10.32 -36.91
C ASP A 110 -3.66 11.10 -35.67
N ARG A 111 -2.79 12.11 -35.84
CA ARG A 111 -2.34 12.97 -34.73
C ARG A 111 -3.49 13.82 -34.18
N SER A 112 -4.25 14.45 -35.07
CA SER A 112 -5.35 15.35 -34.69
C SER A 112 -6.51 14.56 -34.08
N GLU A 113 -6.80 13.38 -34.60
CA GLU A 113 -7.81 12.47 -34.07
C GLU A 113 -7.47 12.01 -32.66
N ARG A 114 -6.22 11.61 -32.39
CA ARG A 114 -5.77 11.28 -31.02
C ARG A 114 -5.92 12.45 -30.05
N GLU A 115 -5.69 13.68 -30.50
CA GLU A 115 -5.87 14.88 -29.65
C GLU A 115 -7.34 15.15 -29.34
N LEU A 116 -8.23 14.93 -30.31
CA LEU A 116 -9.69 15.01 -30.12
C LEU A 116 -10.20 13.91 -29.19
N ASP A 117 -9.80 12.65 -29.41
CA ASP A 117 -10.14 11.52 -28.55
C ASP A 117 -9.67 11.77 -27.13
N ARG A 118 -8.47 12.33 -26.97
CA ARG A 118 -7.93 12.70 -25.66
C ARG A 118 -8.79 13.75 -24.99
N LEU A 119 -9.10 14.84 -25.69
CA LEU A 119 -9.96 15.91 -25.18
C LEU A 119 -11.33 15.38 -24.74
N GLU A 120 -11.94 14.51 -25.55
CA GLU A 120 -13.23 13.87 -25.26
C GLU A 120 -13.15 12.91 -24.06
N SER A 121 -12.05 12.16 -23.94
CA SER A 121 -11.83 11.27 -22.79
C SER A 121 -11.71 12.05 -21.48
N VAL A 122 -10.97 13.16 -21.47
CA VAL A 122 -10.82 14.05 -20.30
C VAL A 122 -12.19 14.63 -19.92
N TRP A 123 -12.96 15.11 -20.91
CA TRP A 123 -14.28 15.67 -20.69
C TRP A 123 -15.28 14.65 -20.12
N THR A 124 -15.38 13.50 -20.78
CA THR A 124 -16.30 12.42 -20.38
C THR A 124 -16.00 11.96 -18.97
N ARG A 125 -14.72 11.89 -18.62
CA ARG A 125 -14.28 11.49 -17.29
C ARG A 125 -14.58 12.52 -16.23
N PHE A 126 -14.30 13.80 -16.51
CA PHE A 126 -14.65 14.92 -15.62
C PHE A 126 -16.17 15.00 -15.35
N LYS A 127 -16.99 14.89 -16.40
CA LYS A 127 -18.46 14.99 -16.31
C LYS A 127 -19.05 13.91 -15.39
N ASN A 128 -18.51 12.70 -15.46
CA ASN A 128 -18.97 11.55 -14.67
C ASN A 128 -18.21 11.35 -13.35
N LEU A 129 -17.30 12.27 -13.00
CA LEU A 129 -16.41 12.12 -11.86
C LEU A 129 -17.21 12.08 -10.55
N LYS A 130 -16.92 11.07 -9.72
CA LYS A 130 -17.49 10.90 -8.38
C LYS A 130 -16.40 10.81 -7.33
N VAL A 131 -16.74 11.15 -6.09
CA VAL A 131 -15.86 10.87 -4.95
C VAL A 131 -15.58 9.37 -4.92
N GLN A 132 -14.33 9.01 -4.63
CA GLN A 132 -13.80 7.64 -4.59
C GLN A 132 -13.49 6.98 -5.94
N ASP A 133 -13.77 7.66 -7.06
CA ASP A 133 -13.30 7.21 -8.37
C ASP A 133 -11.76 7.17 -8.41
N LEU A 134 -11.22 6.23 -9.19
CA LEU A 134 -9.79 5.97 -9.28
C LEU A 134 -9.26 6.24 -10.67
N GLU A 135 -8.14 6.96 -10.74
CA GLU A 135 -7.49 7.34 -12.00
C GLU A 135 -6.04 6.89 -12.04
N GLY A 136 -5.78 5.87 -12.87
CA GLY A 136 -4.46 5.31 -13.08
C GLY A 136 -3.65 5.98 -14.19
N ASP A 137 -4.30 6.69 -15.13
CA ASP A 137 -3.59 7.44 -16.17
C ASP A 137 -3.16 8.80 -15.60
N GLU A 138 -1.85 8.93 -15.33
CA GLU A 138 -1.26 10.16 -14.80
C GLU A 138 -1.44 11.34 -15.75
N ASN A 139 -1.30 11.12 -17.06
CA ASN A 139 -1.47 12.19 -18.04
C ASN A 139 -2.93 12.66 -18.06
N LEU A 140 -3.89 11.73 -17.92
CA LEU A 140 -5.32 12.06 -17.97
C LEU A 140 -5.69 12.88 -16.73
N TYR A 141 -5.24 12.43 -15.57
CA TYR A 141 -5.44 13.13 -14.31
C TYR A 141 -4.80 14.52 -14.32
N ARG A 142 -3.58 14.64 -14.88
CA ARG A 142 -2.89 15.94 -14.99
C ARG A 142 -3.66 16.90 -15.89
N GLU A 143 -4.06 16.48 -17.09
CA GLU A 143 -4.87 17.31 -17.99
C GLU A 143 -6.22 17.69 -17.37
N MET A 144 -6.86 16.75 -16.67
CA MET A 144 -8.11 17.00 -15.96
C MET A 144 -7.92 18.02 -14.83
N ARG A 145 -6.82 17.95 -14.09
CA ARG A 145 -6.45 18.91 -13.04
C ARG A 145 -6.12 20.29 -13.62
N ASP A 146 -5.40 20.35 -14.73
CA ASP A 146 -5.02 21.61 -15.38
C ASP A 146 -6.25 22.35 -15.93
N ARG A 147 -7.24 21.61 -16.45
CA ARG A 147 -8.48 22.19 -17.01
C ARG A 147 -9.57 22.44 -15.97
N TYR A 148 -9.75 21.53 -15.03
CA TYR A 148 -10.93 21.46 -14.15
C TYR A 148 -10.58 21.30 -12.66
N GLY A 149 -9.33 21.49 -12.26
CA GLY A 149 -8.87 21.28 -10.88
C GLY A 149 -9.50 22.16 -9.81
N MET A 150 -10.33 23.14 -10.19
CA MET A 150 -11.15 23.93 -9.26
C MET A 150 -12.35 23.14 -8.71
N TYR A 151 -12.90 22.20 -9.50
CA TYR A 151 -14.14 21.48 -9.16
C TYR A 151 -13.91 20.15 -8.45
N PHE A 152 -12.69 19.65 -8.43
CA PHE A 152 -12.39 18.37 -7.79
C PHE A 152 -10.98 18.36 -7.21
N LYS A 153 -10.80 17.49 -6.21
CA LYS A 153 -9.50 17.19 -5.64
C LYS A 153 -9.28 15.68 -5.65
N GLY A 154 -8.11 15.26 -6.08
CA GLY A 154 -7.66 13.88 -5.97
C GLY A 154 -6.29 13.82 -5.31
N ASP A 155 -6.09 12.77 -4.53
CA ASP A 155 -4.85 12.52 -3.80
C ASP A 155 -4.37 11.09 -4.07
N MET A 156 -3.09 10.83 -3.83
CA MET A 156 -2.50 9.49 -3.88
C MET A 156 -2.11 8.98 -2.49
N GLY A 157 -1.90 7.67 -2.40
CA GLY A 157 -1.28 7.04 -1.25
C GLY A 157 -2.21 6.95 -0.04
N ALA A 158 -1.59 6.70 1.11
CA ALA A 158 -2.29 6.60 2.38
C ALA A 158 -3.00 7.89 2.80
N ALA A 159 -2.54 9.06 2.32
CA ALA A 159 -3.15 10.35 2.63
C ALA A 159 -4.55 10.47 2.01
N ALA A 160 -4.70 10.04 0.75
CA ALA A 160 -6.00 9.99 0.08
C ALA A 160 -7.00 9.14 0.86
N ILE A 161 -6.56 7.95 1.30
CA ILE A 161 -7.37 7.04 2.13
C ILE A 161 -7.76 7.71 3.46
N LYS A 162 -6.83 8.42 4.11
CA LYS A 162 -7.09 9.13 5.36
C LYS A 162 -8.17 10.20 5.18
N HIS A 163 -8.01 11.09 4.20
CA HIS A 163 -9.00 12.13 3.91
C HIS A 163 -10.38 11.53 3.60
N ARG A 164 -10.43 10.46 2.81
CA ARG A 164 -11.69 9.78 2.53
C ARG A 164 -12.34 9.20 3.78
N LEU A 165 -11.56 8.63 4.70
CA LEU A 165 -12.04 8.08 5.98
C LEU A 165 -12.52 9.17 6.94
N GLU A 166 -11.91 10.36 6.90
CA GLU A 166 -12.31 11.52 7.71
C GLU A 166 -13.64 12.12 7.22
N THR A 167 -13.87 12.15 5.92
CA THR A 167 -15.13 12.61 5.30
C THR A 167 -16.16 11.49 5.13
N PHE A 168 -15.91 10.30 5.68
CA PHE A 168 -16.81 9.16 5.53
C PHE A 168 -17.98 9.23 6.52
N ASP A 169 -19.19 9.43 5.99
CA ASP A 169 -20.42 9.34 6.78
C ASP A 169 -20.78 7.88 7.06
N LEU A 170 -20.48 7.44 8.28
CA LEU A 170 -20.77 6.08 8.74
C LEU A 170 -22.27 5.84 8.96
N GLU A 171 -23.03 6.86 9.33
CA GLU A 171 -24.46 6.70 9.67
C GLU A 171 -25.29 6.50 8.41
N THR A 172 -25.04 7.31 7.38
CA THR A 172 -25.70 7.18 6.08
C THR A 172 -25.36 5.85 5.42
N GLU A 173 -24.07 5.46 5.44
CA GLU A 173 -23.66 4.16 4.90
C GLU A 173 -24.29 3.00 5.69
N HIS A 174 -24.39 3.12 7.02
CA HIS A 174 -25.03 2.09 7.84
C HIS A 174 -26.50 1.89 7.48
N LYS A 175 -27.28 2.98 7.34
CA LYS A 175 -28.68 2.92 6.92
C LYS A 175 -28.83 2.25 5.55
N MET A 176 -28.03 2.69 4.57
CA MET A 176 -28.02 2.11 3.22
C MET A 176 -27.68 0.62 3.23
N LEU A 177 -26.68 0.20 4.01
CA LEU A 177 -26.27 -1.20 4.13
C LEU A 177 -27.31 -2.06 4.85
N THR A 178 -28.02 -1.52 5.84
CA THR A 178 -29.14 -2.20 6.51
C THR A 178 -30.26 -2.48 5.52
N ASP A 179 -30.70 -1.46 4.75
CA ASP A 179 -31.74 -1.61 3.73
C ASP A 179 -31.34 -2.65 2.67
N LEU A 180 -30.09 -2.61 2.20
CA LEU A 180 -29.54 -3.58 1.26
C LEU A 180 -29.41 -4.99 1.86
N SER A 181 -29.23 -5.11 3.16
CA SER A 181 -29.15 -6.40 3.84
C SER A 181 -30.53 -7.05 4.00
N GLU A 182 -31.58 -6.25 4.22
CA GLU A 182 -32.95 -6.70 4.37
C GLU A 182 -33.57 -7.01 3.00
N ASN A 183 -33.53 -6.03 2.09
CA ASN A 183 -34.23 -6.06 0.80
C ASN A 183 -33.37 -6.60 -0.35
N GLY A 184 -32.05 -6.63 -0.21
CA GLY A 184 -31.14 -7.12 -1.24
C GLY A 184 -31.27 -8.62 -1.48
N LYS A 185 -30.88 -9.07 -2.68
CA LYS A 185 -30.90 -10.49 -3.07
C LYS A 185 -29.51 -11.00 -3.45
N GLY A 186 -29.26 -12.29 -3.20
CA GLY A 186 -28.06 -13.02 -3.63
C GLY A 186 -26.74 -12.43 -3.10
N ALA A 187 -25.75 -12.31 -4.00
CA ALA A 187 -24.39 -11.88 -3.64
C ALA A 187 -24.32 -10.44 -3.07
N LYS A 188 -25.22 -9.55 -3.50
CA LYS A 188 -25.27 -8.16 -3.01
C LYS A 188 -25.63 -8.11 -1.53
N LYS A 189 -26.62 -8.90 -1.10
CA LYS A 189 -27.00 -9.05 0.31
C LYS A 189 -25.84 -9.60 1.15
N THR A 190 -25.18 -10.66 0.68
CA THR A 190 -24.02 -11.24 1.38
C THR A 190 -22.86 -10.24 1.53
N ARG A 191 -22.60 -9.41 0.51
CA ARG A 191 -21.60 -8.33 0.60
C ARG A 191 -22.03 -7.26 1.59
N ALA A 192 -23.29 -6.82 1.54
CA ALA A 192 -23.84 -5.81 2.44
C ALA A 192 -23.72 -6.25 3.91
N ILE A 193 -24.11 -7.49 4.26
CA ILE A 193 -23.98 -8.04 5.62
C ILE A 193 -22.53 -8.00 6.12
N LYS A 194 -21.57 -8.39 5.26
CA LYS A 194 -20.14 -8.40 5.61
C LYS A 194 -19.58 -6.99 5.80
N ARG A 195 -20.02 -6.02 4.99
CA ARG A 195 -19.65 -4.60 5.13
C ARG A 195 -20.28 -3.98 6.37
N LEU A 196 -21.57 -4.23 6.60
CA LEU A 196 -22.32 -3.75 7.76
C LEU A 196 -21.63 -4.16 9.06
N LYS A 197 -21.09 -5.38 9.15
CA LYS A 197 -20.31 -5.82 10.32
C LYS A 197 -19.11 -4.93 10.64
N VAL A 198 -18.43 -4.38 9.62
CA VAL A 198 -17.29 -3.46 9.82
C VAL A 198 -17.78 -2.06 10.17
N VAL A 199 -18.78 -1.54 9.47
CA VAL A 199 -19.36 -0.21 9.73
C VAL A 199 -19.96 -0.14 11.14
N ASN A 200 -20.78 -1.12 11.51
CA ASN A 200 -21.41 -1.20 12.83
C ASN A 200 -20.38 -1.29 13.98
N ALA A 201 -19.26 -1.98 13.76
CA ALA A 201 -18.18 -2.03 14.75
C ALA A 201 -17.55 -0.63 15.01
N PHE A 202 -17.49 0.24 14.01
CA PHE A 202 -17.01 1.61 14.18
C PHE A 202 -18.07 2.55 14.78
N LEU A 203 -19.36 2.32 14.51
CA LEU A 203 -20.44 3.09 15.15
C LEU A 203 -20.64 2.73 16.62
N THR A 204 -20.44 1.47 17.00
CA THR A 204 -20.62 1.00 18.38
C THR A 204 -19.41 1.26 19.28
N THR A 205 -18.24 1.57 18.72
CA THR A 205 -17.02 1.82 19.48
C THR A 205 -16.58 3.27 19.32
N SER A 206 -15.73 3.76 20.23
CA SER A 206 -15.17 5.13 20.15
C SER A 206 -14.03 5.27 19.13
N ASN A 207 -13.68 4.19 18.41
CA ASN A 207 -12.54 4.19 17.51
C ASN A 207 -12.88 4.87 16.18
N LYS A 208 -12.08 5.84 15.77
CA LYS A 208 -12.23 6.49 14.46
C LYS A 208 -11.63 5.61 13.35
N PRO A 209 -12.32 5.44 12.20
CA PRO A 209 -11.77 4.67 11.07
C PRO A 209 -10.44 5.20 10.53
N ALA A 210 -10.24 6.52 10.58
CA ALA A 210 -9.00 7.18 10.16
C ALA A 210 -7.75 6.64 10.89
N SER A 211 -7.90 6.05 12.08
CA SER A 211 -6.81 5.45 12.87
C SER A 211 -6.16 4.23 12.18
N MET A 212 -6.78 3.66 11.15
CA MET A 212 -6.14 2.65 10.29
C MET A 212 -4.99 3.24 9.45
N VAL A 213 -4.91 4.56 9.35
CA VAL A 213 -3.79 5.32 8.79
C VAL A 213 -2.97 5.91 9.94
N LEU A 214 -1.69 5.56 9.99
CA LEU A 214 -0.75 5.98 11.01
C LEU A 214 0.02 7.21 10.54
N ASP A 215 -0.01 8.26 11.36
CA ASP A 215 0.91 9.40 11.26
C ASP A 215 2.19 9.16 12.08
N CYS A 216 2.08 8.38 13.16
CA CYS A 216 3.18 8.03 14.04
C CYS A 216 3.29 6.50 14.19
N VAL A 217 4.51 5.97 14.14
CA VAL A 217 4.79 4.54 14.31
C VAL A 217 5.53 4.35 15.64
N PRO A 218 5.01 3.54 16.57
CA PRO A 218 5.67 3.30 17.86
C PRO A 218 6.95 2.47 17.67
N VAL A 219 7.93 2.69 18.54
CA VAL A 219 9.18 1.93 18.58
C VAL A 219 9.22 1.08 19.84
N ILE A 220 9.37 -0.24 19.68
CA ILE A 220 9.47 -1.17 20.81
C ILE A 220 10.73 -0.88 21.65
N PRO A 221 10.67 -1.02 22.99
CA PRO A 221 11.83 -0.81 23.88
C PRO A 221 13.08 -1.59 23.44
N PRO A 222 14.29 -1.01 23.59
CA PRO A 222 15.56 -1.62 23.14
C PRO A 222 15.80 -3.03 23.69
N ASP A 223 15.39 -3.30 24.93
CA ASP A 223 15.59 -4.62 25.57
C ASP A 223 14.83 -5.75 24.87
N LEU A 224 13.73 -5.42 24.18
CA LEU A 224 12.96 -6.38 23.39
C LEU A 224 13.49 -6.54 21.96
N ARG A 225 14.52 -5.76 21.58
CA ARG A 225 15.25 -5.82 20.31
C ARG A 225 16.77 -5.68 20.53
N PRO A 226 17.37 -6.59 21.32
CA PRO A 226 18.73 -6.43 21.80
C PRO A 226 19.76 -6.43 20.66
N MET A 227 20.89 -5.79 20.96
CA MET A 227 22.13 -5.85 20.18
C MET A 227 23.19 -6.46 21.10
N VAL A 228 23.76 -7.59 20.68
CA VAL A 228 24.71 -8.36 21.48
C VAL A 228 26.05 -8.35 20.76
N GLN A 229 27.12 -8.02 21.48
CA GLN A 229 28.47 -8.12 20.95
C GLN A 229 28.91 -9.58 20.93
N LEU A 230 29.47 -10.01 19.80
CA LEU A 230 30.07 -11.33 19.63
C LEU A 230 31.59 -11.25 19.83
N ASP A 231 32.19 -12.40 20.14
CA ASP A 231 33.64 -12.56 20.16
C ASP A 231 34.23 -12.13 18.81
N GLY A 232 35.29 -11.31 18.85
CA GLY A 232 35.90 -10.70 17.65
C GLY A 232 35.31 -9.35 17.24
N GLY A 233 34.60 -8.65 18.14
CA GLY A 233 34.19 -7.25 17.95
C GLY A 233 33.03 -7.02 17.00
N ARG A 234 32.38 -8.10 16.52
CA ARG A 234 31.17 -8.02 15.69
C ARG A 234 29.93 -7.83 16.56
N PHE A 235 28.86 -7.31 15.99
CA PHE A 235 27.57 -7.17 16.67
C PHE A 235 26.49 -8.01 15.99
N ALA A 236 25.72 -8.72 16.79
CA ALA A 236 24.48 -9.38 16.38
C ALA A 236 23.29 -8.53 16.81
N THR A 237 22.45 -8.12 15.86
CA THR A 237 21.26 -7.31 16.10
C THR A 237 20.00 -8.11 15.84
N SER A 238 18.95 -7.84 16.61
CA SER A 238 17.58 -8.26 16.24
C SER A 238 17.18 -7.74 14.86
N ASP A 239 16.50 -8.57 14.06
CA ASP A 239 15.96 -8.22 12.73
C ASP A 239 15.09 -6.95 12.76
N LEU A 240 14.40 -6.70 13.89
CA LEU A 240 13.59 -5.49 14.08
C LEU A 240 14.41 -4.21 13.96
N ASN A 241 15.66 -4.20 14.42
CA ASN A 241 16.51 -3.01 14.34
C ASN A 241 16.76 -2.60 12.89
N ASP A 242 16.92 -3.58 11.99
CA ASP A 242 17.06 -3.32 10.56
C ASP A 242 15.77 -2.81 9.93
N LEU A 243 14.62 -3.34 10.33
CA LEU A 243 13.32 -2.87 9.86
C LEU A 243 13.03 -1.44 10.32
N TYR A 244 13.23 -1.13 11.62
CA TYR A 244 13.11 0.23 12.14
C TYR A 244 14.08 1.19 11.46
N ARG A 245 15.36 0.80 11.30
CA ARG A 245 16.38 1.60 10.61
C ARG A 245 15.95 1.95 9.20
N ARG A 246 15.37 1.00 8.45
CA ARG A 246 14.83 1.25 7.11
C ARG A 246 13.71 2.29 7.14
N VAL A 247 12.75 2.18 8.05
CA VAL A 247 11.65 3.16 8.20
C VAL A 247 12.21 4.55 8.49
N ILE A 248 13.13 4.68 9.46
CA ILE A 248 13.76 5.95 9.84
C ILE A 248 14.50 6.57 8.66
N ASN A 249 15.32 5.79 7.96
CA ASN A 249 16.09 6.29 6.82
C ASN A 249 15.19 6.78 5.67
N ARG A 250 14.10 6.06 5.38
CA ARG A 250 13.11 6.47 4.36
C ARG A 250 12.37 7.73 4.78
N ASN A 251 11.96 7.82 6.04
CA ASN A 251 11.27 9.00 6.57
C ASN A 251 12.16 10.26 6.53
N ASN A 252 13.42 10.13 6.95
CA ASN A 252 14.38 11.23 6.92
C ASN A 252 14.74 11.65 5.49
N ARG A 253 14.79 10.70 4.55
CA ARG A 253 14.97 11.00 3.13
C ARG A 253 13.76 11.72 2.54
N LEU A 254 12.54 11.26 2.83
CA LEU A 254 11.31 11.90 2.40
C LEU A 254 11.23 13.34 2.91
N LYS A 255 11.56 13.58 4.19
CA LYS A 255 11.59 14.92 4.78
C LYS A 255 12.53 15.85 4.01
N ARG A 256 13.78 15.43 3.76
CA ARG A 256 14.75 16.20 2.97
C ARG A 256 14.28 16.48 1.54
N LEU A 257 13.64 15.51 0.88
CA LEU A 257 13.11 15.70 -0.47
C LEU A 257 11.97 16.72 -0.51
N ALA A 258 11.12 16.73 0.53
CA ALA A 258 10.06 17.71 0.67
C ALA A 258 10.63 19.12 0.89
N ASP A 259 11.63 19.25 1.78
CA ASP A 259 12.28 20.55 2.07
C ASP A 259 13.01 21.14 0.85
N LEU A 260 13.56 20.29 -0.03
CA LEU A 260 14.22 20.70 -1.27
C LEU A 260 13.26 21.01 -2.42
N GLY A 261 11.95 20.83 -2.24
CA GLY A 261 10.97 21.01 -3.31
C GLY A 261 11.16 20.03 -4.48
N ALA A 262 11.60 18.79 -4.19
CA ALA A 262 11.82 17.80 -5.23
C ALA A 262 10.53 17.48 -6.02
N PRO A 263 10.63 17.12 -7.32
CA PRO A 263 9.47 16.78 -8.14
C PRO A 263 8.56 15.72 -7.51
N GLU A 264 7.25 15.85 -7.74
CA GLU A 264 6.21 15.03 -7.10
C GLU A 264 6.42 13.52 -7.33
N ILE A 265 6.90 13.11 -8.51
CA ILE A 265 7.20 11.71 -8.84
C ILE A 265 8.24 11.11 -7.87
N ILE A 266 9.30 11.86 -7.55
CA ILE A 266 10.37 11.40 -6.66
C ILE A 266 9.84 11.29 -5.23
N VAL A 267 9.07 12.30 -4.79
CA VAL A 267 8.43 12.32 -3.47
C VAL A 267 7.45 11.15 -3.33
N ASN A 268 6.62 10.88 -4.35
CA ASN A 268 5.64 9.79 -4.35
C ASN A 268 6.31 8.43 -4.31
N ASN A 269 7.42 8.24 -5.04
CA ASN A 269 8.20 7.01 -4.94
C ASN A 269 8.79 6.83 -3.54
N GLU A 270 9.32 7.87 -2.90
CA GLU A 270 9.85 7.77 -1.53
C GLU A 270 8.73 7.51 -0.50
N LYS A 271 7.55 8.12 -0.66
CA LYS A 271 6.35 7.81 0.15
C LYS A 271 5.93 6.34 -0.01
N ARG A 272 5.95 5.80 -1.24
CA ARG A 272 5.69 4.38 -1.51
C ARG A 272 6.70 3.48 -0.79
N MET A 273 8.00 3.81 -0.86
CA MET A 273 9.05 3.06 -0.17
C MET A 273 8.93 3.13 1.35
N LEU A 274 8.49 4.27 1.90
CA LEU A 274 8.21 4.42 3.33
C LEU A 274 7.03 3.54 3.75
N GLN A 275 5.95 3.50 2.95
CA GLN A 275 4.82 2.59 3.18
C GLN A 275 5.29 1.12 3.19
N GLU A 276 6.09 0.71 2.21
CA GLU A 276 6.63 -0.65 2.13
C GLU A 276 7.58 -1.00 3.29
N ALA A 277 8.34 -0.03 3.80
CA ALA A 277 9.19 -0.22 4.97
C ALA A 277 8.37 -0.47 6.24
N VAL A 278 7.27 0.28 6.42
CA VAL A 278 6.36 0.12 7.56
C VAL A 278 5.56 -1.18 7.45
N ASP A 279 5.15 -1.55 6.25
CA ASP A 279 4.54 -2.85 5.96
C ASP A 279 5.44 -4.01 6.40
N ALA A 280 6.73 -3.95 6.03
CA ALA A 280 7.71 -4.97 6.41
C ALA A 280 8.00 -4.99 7.93
N LEU A 281 7.97 -3.83 8.59
CA LEU A 281 8.12 -3.73 10.05
C LEU A 281 6.98 -4.48 10.77
N PHE A 282 5.73 -4.27 10.34
CA PHE A 282 4.58 -4.89 10.99
C PHE A 282 4.40 -6.36 10.59
N ASP A 283 4.40 -6.70 9.30
CA ASP A 283 4.15 -8.07 8.80
C ASP A 283 4.93 -8.32 7.49
N ASN A 284 6.21 -8.71 7.63
CA ASN A 284 7.12 -8.86 6.50
C ASN A 284 6.70 -10.01 5.58
N GLY A 285 6.70 -9.78 4.27
CA GLY A 285 6.28 -10.77 3.28
C GLY A 285 4.75 -10.93 3.14
N ARG A 286 3.95 -10.17 3.90
CA ARG A 286 2.50 -10.14 3.72
C ARG A 286 2.07 -9.56 2.36
N ARG A 287 2.87 -8.64 1.82
CA ARG A 287 2.74 -8.10 0.46
C ARG A 287 4.05 -8.24 -0.28
N GLY A 288 4.00 -8.77 -1.49
CA GLY A 288 5.15 -8.85 -2.38
C GLY A 288 6.27 -9.73 -1.83
N ARG A 289 7.50 -9.47 -2.25
CA ARG A 289 8.67 -10.20 -1.76
C ARG A 289 9.07 -9.67 -0.38
N PRO A 290 9.37 -10.55 0.58
CA PRO A 290 9.82 -10.13 1.90
C PRO A 290 11.15 -9.39 1.82
N VAL A 291 11.37 -8.47 2.76
CA VAL A 291 12.69 -7.86 2.95
C VAL A 291 13.63 -8.93 3.50
N THR A 292 14.72 -9.17 2.78
CA THR A 292 15.75 -10.13 3.14
C THR A 292 16.96 -9.43 3.76
N GLY A 293 17.58 -10.12 4.71
CA GLY A 293 18.87 -9.78 5.29
C GLY A 293 20.03 -10.55 4.64
N PRO A 294 21.20 -10.57 5.28
CA PRO A 294 22.34 -11.37 4.85
C PRO A 294 21.95 -12.85 4.65
N GLY A 295 22.45 -13.47 3.58
CA GLY A 295 22.14 -14.86 3.25
C GLY A 295 20.72 -15.08 2.71
N ASN A 296 20.07 -14.05 2.15
CA ASN A 296 18.72 -14.12 1.58
C ASN A 296 17.62 -14.58 2.56
N ARG A 297 17.91 -14.57 3.86
CA ARG A 297 16.92 -14.90 4.90
C ARG A 297 15.93 -13.75 5.06
N ALA A 298 14.63 -14.05 5.05
CA ALA A 298 13.61 -13.06 5.38
C ALA A 298 13.76 -12.57 6.83
N LEU A 299 13.72 -11.26 7.00
CA LEU A 299 13.77 -10.63 8.33
C LEU A 299 12.46 -10.89 9.09
N LYS A 300 12.55 -11.16 10.38
CA LYS A 300 11.37 -11.34 11.24
C LYS A 300 10.76 -9.99 11.60
N SER A 301 9.45 -9.87 11.37
CA SER A 301 8.63 -8.69 11.69
C SER A 301 8.05 -8.74 13.11
N LEU A 302 7.37 -7.66 13.52
CA LEU A 302 6.63 -7.62 14.80
C LEU A 302 5.56 -8.70 14.87
N SER A 303 4.85 -8.95 13.77
CA SER A 303 3.85 -10.03 13.69
C SER A 303 4.46 -11.42 13.90
N ASP A 304 5.65 -11.66 13.36
CA ASP A 304 6.32 -12.96 13.45
C ASP A 304 6.75 -13.28 14.88
N MET A 305 6.97 -12.26 15.71
CA MET A 305 7.23 -12.47 17.14
C MET A 305 6.03 -13.06 17.87
N LEU A 306 4.81 -12.86 17.38
CA LEU A 306 3.59 -13.35 18.01
C LEU A 306 3.14 -14.70 17.44
N LYS A 307 3.40 -14.94 16.15
CA LYS A 307 2.88 -16.08 15.39
C LYS A 307 3.78 -17.33 15.50
N GLY A 308 3.17 -18.50 15.29
CA GLY A 308 3.89 -19.76 15.12
C GLY A 308 4.38 -20.41 16.42
N LYS A 309 5.07 -21.56 16.28
CA LYS A 309 5.58 -22.35 17.43
C LYS A 309 6.64 -21.59 18.24
N GLN A 310 7.47 -20.81 17.56
CA GLN A 310 8.52 -19.98 18.16
C GLN A 310 8.02 -18.55 18.50
N GLY A 311 6.71 -18.31 18.40
CA GLY A 311 6.10 -17.03 18.77
C GLY A 311 5.92 -16.92 20.29
N ARG A 312 5.87 -15.68 20.78
CA ARG A 312 5.74 -15.34 22.20
C ARG A 312 4.60 -16.07 22.90
N PHE A 313 3.42 -16.15 22.26
CA PHE A 313 2.26 -16.83 22.86
C PHE A 313 2.55 -18.29 23.17
N ARG A 314 3.09 -19.04 22.20
CA ARG A 314 3.29 -20.48 22.38
C ARG A 314 4.55 -20.83 23.16
N GLN A 315 5.65 -20.11 22.90
CA GLN A 315 6.95 -20.43 23.47
C GLN A 315 7.21 -19.80 24.83
N ASN A 316 6.61 -18.64 25.12
CA ASN A 316 6.92 -17.87 26.33
C ASN A 316 5.72 -17.72 27.28
N LEU A 317 4.48 -17.82 26.80
CA LEU A 317 3.29 -17.71 27.65
C LEU A 317 2.73 -19.09 28.04
N LEU A 318 2.55 -20.01 27.09
CA LEU A 318 1.99 -21.34 27.38
C LEU A 318 2.98 -22.31 28.04
N GLY A 319 4.27 -22.15 27.78
CA GLY A 319 5.34 -22.95 28.39
C GLY A 319 6.48 -22.04 28.79
N LYS A 320 7.08 -22.30 29.96
CA LYS A 320 8.25 -21.56 30.44
C LYS A 320 9.29 -22.55 30.95
N ARG A 321 10.55 -22.13 30.89
CA ARG A 321 11.60 -22.81 31.64
C ARG A 321 11.36 -22.53 33.12
N VAL A 322 11.53 -23.56 33.94
CA VAL A 322 11.29 -23.50 35.38
C VAL A 322 12.56 -23.89 36.10
N ASP A 323 12.84 -23.17 37.19
CA ASP A 323 13.89 -23.54 38.13
C ASP A 323 13.49 -24.80 38.90
N TYR A 324 14.42 -25.38 39.66
CA TYR A 324 14.21 -26.61 40.45
C TYR A 324 13.68 -27.78 39.61
N SER A 325 14.19 -27.91 38.39
CA SER A 325 13.86 -29.01 37.47
C SER A 325 15.12 -29.72 36.99
N GLY A 326 14.98 -31.01 36.68
CA GLY A 326 16.09 -31.86 36.23
C GLY A 326 15.62 -32.92 35.24
N ARG A 327 16.56 -33.50 34.49
CA ARG A 327 16.30 -34.59 33.55
C ARG A 327 17.44 -35.60 33.59
N SER A 328 17.10 -36.88 33.63
CA SER A 328 18.03 -38.00 33.47
C SER A 328 17.35 -39.16 32.76
N VAL A 329 18.14 -40.13 32.32
CA VAL A 329 17.67 -41.40 31.77
C VAL A 329 17.00 -42.22 32.88
N ILE A 330 15.87 -42.85 32.58
CA ILE A 330 15.15 -43.75 33.49
C ILE A 330 15.69 -45.18 33.34
N VAL A 331 15.81 -45.88 34.46
CA VAL A 331 16.22 -47.30 34.53
C VAL A 331 15.24 -48.03 35.45
N VAL A 332 15.01 -49.32 35.20
CA VAL A 332 14.12 -50.15 36.01
C VAL A 332 14.67 -50.33 37.45
N GLY A 333 13.81 -50.11 38.45
CA GLY A 333 14.14 -50.26 39.87
C GLY A 333 13.19 -51.25 40.55
N PRO A 334 13.37 -52.58 40.36
CA PRO A 334 12.42 -53.59 40.82
C PRO A 334 12.22 -53.63 42.35
N GLN A 335 13.17 -53.11 43.12
CA GLN A 335 13.12 -52.99 44.57
C GLN A 335 12.25 -51.81 45.08
N LEU A 336 11.79 -50.93 44.19
CA LEU A 336 11.03 -49.73 44.55
C LEU A 336 9.53 -50.04 44.71
N LYS A 337 8.88 -49.39 45.69
CA LYS A 337 7.41 -49.40 45.82
C LYS A 337 6.77 -48.45 44.80
N LEU A 338 5.46 -48.61 44.56
CA LEU A 338 4.70 -47.80 43.58
C LEU A 338 4.82 -46.27 43.78
N HIS A 339 4.96 -45.81 45.02
CA HIS A 339 5.08 -44.39 45.37
C HIS A 339 6.54 -43.88 45.49
N GLN A 340 7.53 -44.70 45.12
CA GLN A 340 8.95 -44.38 45.26
C GLN A 340 9.61 -44.18 43.91
N CYS A 341 10.61 -43.30 43.87
CA CYS A 341 11.52 -43.15 42.75
C CYS A 341 12.96 -43.02 43.25
N GLY A 342 13.92 -43.48 42.45
CA GLY A 342 15.35 -43.30 42.72
C GLY A 342 15.85 -42.01 42.08
N LEU A 343 16.48 -41.13 42.87
CA LEU A 343 17.13 -39.91 42.39
C LEU A 343 18.66 -40.02 42.54
N PRO A 344 19.45 -39.68 41.52
CA PRO A 344 20.91 -39.58 41.66
C PRO A 344 21.28 -38.53 42.71
N LYS A 345 22.24 -38.85 43.59
CA LYS A 345 22.66 -37.95 44.68
C LYS A 345 23.04 -36.56 44.21
N GLN A 346 23.79 -36.47 43.10
CA GLN A 346 24.19 -35.18 42.51
C GLN A 346 22.99 -34.34 42.05
N MET A 347 22.00 -34.99 41.44
CA MET A 347 20.78 -34.30 41.01
C MET A 347 19.96 -33.83 42.21
N ALA A 348 19.79 -34.67 43.23
CA ALA A 348 19.09 -34.30 44.46
C ALA A 348 19.79 -33.14 45.18
N LEU A 349 21.13 -33.13 45.23
CA LEU A 349 21.89 -32.07 45.87
C LEU A 349 21.62 -30.69 45.23
N GLU A 350 21.57 -30.60 43.90
CA GLU A 350 21.26 -29.34 43.21
C GLU A 350 19.77 -28.97 43.31
N LEU A 351 18.85 -29.93 43.14
CA LEU A 351 17.41 -29.67 43.25
C LEU A 351 17.01 -29.16 44.64
N PHE A 352 17.63 -29.68 45.69
CA PHE A 352 17.34 -29.31 47.08
C PHE A 352 18.37 -28.36 47.68
N LYS A 353 19.25 -27.78 46.86
CA LYS A 353 20.35 -26.90 47.28
C LYS A 353 19.96 -25.85 48.34
N PRO A 354 18.89 -25.04 48.18
CA PRO A 354 18.52 -24.07 49.22
C PRO A 354 18.10 -24.73 50.54
N PHE A 355 17.48 -25.91 50.51
CA PHE A 355 17.09 -26.65 51.72
C PHE A 355 18.29 -27.28 52.42
N VAL A 356 19.25 -27.81 51.66
CA VAL A 356 20.50 -28.37 52.18
C VAL A 356 21.33 -27.26 52.82
N MET A 357 21.51 -26.12 52.14
CA MET A 357 22.22 -24.95 52.67
C MET A 357 21.60 -24.50 54.00
N LYS A 358 20.27 -24.35 54.05
CA LYS A 358 19.57 -24.01 55.30
C LYS A 358 19.88 -25.00 56.43
N ARG A 359 19.82 -26.31 56.17
CA ARG A 359 20.07 -27.33 57.19
C ARG A 359 21.52 -27.38 57.66
N LEU A 360 22.48 -27.10 56.77
CA LEU A 360 23.90 -27.03 57.15
C LEU A 360 24.16 -25.87 58.12
N VAL A 361 23.49 -24.74 57.92
CA VAL A 361 23.55 -23.60 58.85
C VAL A 361 22.85 -23.95 60.17
N ASP A 362 21.62 -24.50 60.14
CA ASP A 362 20.87 -24.89 61.35
C ASP A 362 21.67 -25.84 62.27
N LEU A 363 22.43 -26.77 61.66
CA LEU A 363 23.22 -27.77 62.36
C LEU A 363 24.64 -27.30 62.71
N ASN A 364 24.97 -26.03 62.45
CA ASN A 364 26.31 -25.45 62.63
C ASN A 364 27.43 -26.18 61.86
N HIS A 365 27.09 -26.84 60.74
CA HIS A 365 28.09 -27.38 59.81
C HIS A 365 28.69 -26.29 58.91
N ALA A 366 28.01 -25.16 58.73
CA ALA A 366 28.50 -23.98 58.03
C ALA A 366 28.21 -22.71 58.85
N GLN A 367 29.15 -21.76 58.88
CA GLN A 367 29.01 -20.50 59.63
C GLN A 367 28.11 -19.48 58.91
N ASN A 368 28.22 -19.42 57.58
CA ASN A 368 27.39 -18.60 56.69
C ASN A 368 27.43 -19.19 55.27
N ILE A 369 26.36 -19.00 54.49
CA ILE A 369 26.26 -19.40 53.08
C ILE A 369 25.55 -18.31 52.28
#